data_AF-A0A9X9ES55-F1
#
_entry.id   AF-A0A9X9ES55-F1
#
_cell.length_a   1.000
_cell.length_b   1.000
_cell.length_c   1.000
_cell.angle_alpha   90.00
_cell.angle_beta   90.00
_cell.angle_gamma   90.00
#
_symmetry.space_group_name_H-M   'P 1'
#
loop_
_entity.id
_entity.type
_entity.pdbx_description
1 polymer ?
#
loop_
_entity_poly.entity_id
_entity_poly.type
_entity_poly.pdbx_seq_one_letter_code
_entity_poly.pdbx_strand_id
1 'polypeptide(L)' 'MKKIIYVISAIPALGSLVVINRIEPYVLGMPFVLFWAILWVCLTSVFLIIANKLDPATEEEED' A
#
# COMPACT_ATOMS: atom_id res chain seq x y z
N MET A 1 -20.94 -6.31 -19.22
CA MET A 1 -20.34 -6.77 -17.94
C MET A 1 -18.93 -6.22 -17.71
N LYS A 2 -17.92 -6.53 -18.56
CA LYS A 2 -16.54 -6.02 -18.38
C LYS A 2 -16.44 -4.48 -18.30
N LYS A 3 -17.19 -3.75 -19.13
CA LYS A 3 -17.25 -2.27 -19.10
C LYS A 3 -17.68 -1.71 -17.73
N ILE A 4 -18.60 -2.38 -17.05
CA ILE A 4 -19.10 -1.96 -15.72
C ILE A 4 -18.01 -2.20 -14.67
N ILE A 5 -17.29 -3.32 -14.75
CA ILE A 5 -16.16 -3.61 -13.85
C ILE A 5 -15.08 -2.53 -13.99
N TYR A 6 -14.71 -2.14 -15.21
CA TYR A 6 -13.72 -1.06 -15.41
C TYR A 6 -14.17 0.28 -14.81
N VAL A 7 -15.45 0.63 -14.96
CA VAL A 7 -16.00 1.86 -14.37
C VAL A 7 -15.95 1.78 -12.84
N ILE A 8 -16.37 0.66 -12.25
CA ILE A 8 -16.35 0.48 -10.79
C ILE A 8 -14.91 0.50 -10.25
N SER A 9 -13.96 -0.13 -10.94
CA SER A 9 -12.54 -0.10 -10.55
C SER A 9 -11.91 1.28 -10.65
N ALA A 10 -12.43 2.17 -11.50
CA ALA A 10 -11.95 3.55 -11.62
C ALA A 10 -12.46 4.46 -10.49
N ILE A 11 -13.60 4.14 -9.86
CA ILE A 11 -14.20 4.98 -8.82
C ILE A 11 -13.26 5.21 -7.63
N PRO A 12 -12.60 4.18 -7.04
CA PRO A 12 -11.64 4.40 -5.96
C PRO A 12 -10.44 5.25 -6.40
N ALA A 13 -9.96 5.07 -7.64
CA ALA A 13 -8.83 5.84 -8.17
C ALA A 13 -9.17 7.32 -8.37
N LEU A 14 -10.40 7.64 -8.79
CA LEU A 14 -10.84 9.03 -8.94
C LEU A 14 -11.24 9.64 -7.59
N GLY A 15 -11.91 8.87 -6.72
CA GLY A 15 -12.30 9.31 -5.40
C GLY A 15 -11.11 9.60 -4.49
N SER A 16 -10.02 8.84 -4.63
CA SER A 16 -8.79 9.08 -3.87
C SER A 16 -8.18 10.44 -4.17
N LEU A 17 -8.26 10.94 -5.41
CA LEU A 17 -7.77 12.28 -5.78
C LEU A 17 -8.47 13.40 -5.01
N VAL A 18 -9.74 13.21 -4.62
CA VAL A 18 -10.50 14.20 -3.85
C VAL A 18 -10.29 14.00 -2.34
N VAL A 19 -10.29 12.74 -1.88
CA VAL A 19 -10.21 12.42 -0.45
C VAL A 19 -8.80 12.65 0.11
N ILE A 20 -7.77 12.31 -0.65
CA ILE A 20 -6.36 12.32 -0.21
C ILE A 20 -5.71 13.70 -0.43
N ASN A 21 -6.36 14.62 -1.16
CA ASN A 21 -5.83 15.97 -1.40
C ASN A 21 -5.98 16.90 -0.18
N ARG A 22 -5.42 16.48 0.96
CA ARG A 22 -5.41 17.22 2.22
C ARG A 22 -3.99 17.16 2.80
N ILE A 23 -3.45 18.32 3.15
CA ILE A 23 -2.12 18.41 3.76
C ILE A 23 -2.13 18.11 5.26
N GLU A 24 -3.28 18.27 5.92
CA GLU A 24 -3.46 17.99 7.34
C GLU A 24 -4.15 16.63 7.57
N PRO A 25 -3.76 15.90 8.63
CA PRO A 25 -2.81 16.28 9.68
C PRO A 25 -1.34 16.11 9.26
N TYR A 26 -0.44 16.70 10.04
CA TYR A 26 1.01 16.53 9.89
C TYR A 26 1.55 15.50 10.87
N VAL A 27 2.50 14.67 10.43
CA VAL A 27 3.25 13.71 11.25
C VAL A 27 4.73 13.93 10.97
N LEU A 28 5.53 14.11 12.02
CA LEU A 28 6.98 14.38 11.91
C LEU A 28 7.32 15.57 10.97
N GLY A 29 6.46 16.58 10.92
CA GLY A 29 6.66 17.77 10.08
C GLY A 29 6.27 17.63 8.61
N MET A 30 5.69 16.49 8.20
CA MET A 30 5.20 16.27 6.83
C MET A 30 3.72 15.89 6.78
N PRO A 31 3.00 16.22 5.69
CA PRO A 31 1.62 15.77 5.49
C PRO A 31 1.46 14.28 5.71
N PHE A 32 0.37 13.87 6.37
CA PHE A 32 0.13 12.46 6.72
C PHE A 32 0.20 11.53 5.53
N VAL A 33 -0.29 11.94 4.36
CA VAL A 33 -0.24 11.15 3.13
C VAL A 33 1.20 10.85 2.71
N LEU A 34 2.10 11.83 2.82
CA LEU A 34 3.53 11.66 2.53
C LEU A 34 4.20 10.78 3.58
N PHE A 35 3.90 10.99 4.86
CA PHE A 35 4.33 10.11 5.95
C PHE A 35 3.92 8.66 5.72
N TRP A 36 2.66 8.44 5.39
CA TRP A 36 2.11 7.13 5.14
C TRP A 36 2.77 6.46 3.93
N ALA A 37 2.94 7.19 2.82
CA ALA A 37 3.59 6.66 1.61
C ALA A 37 5.03 6.20 1.89
N ILE A 38 5.82 6.99 2.62
CA ILE A 38 7.20 6.64 2.97
C ILE A 38 7.23 5.47 3.96
N LEU A 39 6.35 5.47 4.96
CA LEU A 39 6.22 4.36 5.91
C LEU A 39 5.95 3.03 5.19
N TRP A 40 5.13 3.04 4.15
CA TRP A 40 4.83 1.85 3.36
C TRP A 40 6.05 1.25 2.65
N VAL A 41 7.02 2.06 2.24
CA VAL A 41 8.28 1.55 1.66
C VAL A 41 9.02 0.65 2.65
N CYS A 42 9.02 1.02 3.93
CA CYS A 42 9.63 0.20 4.98
C CYS A 42 8.76 -1.01 5.32
N LEU A 43 7.44 -0.79 5.46
CA LEU A 43 6.49 -1.85 5.80
C LEU A 43 6.43 -2.94 4.74
N THR A 44 6.58 -2.63 3.45
CA THR A 44 6.61 -3.64 2.39
C THR A 44 7.75 -4.63 2.58
N SER A 45 8.94 -4.15 2.94
CA SER A 45 10.08 -5.02 3.24
C SER A 45 9.82 -5.88 4.47
N VAL A 46 9.24 -5.29 5.53
CA VAL A 46 8.84 -6.04 6.73
C VAL A 46 7.82 -7.14 6.39
N PHE A 47 6.81 -6.83 5.58
CA PHE A 47 5.81 -7.81 5.16
C PHE A 47 6.40 -8.91 4.27
N LEU A 48 7.36 -8.59 3.40
CA LEU A 48 8.07 -9.62 2.63
C LEU A 48 8.90 -10.54 3.53
N ILE A 49 9.58 -10.01 4.53
CA ILE A 49 10.32 -10.83 5.52
C ILE A 49 9.34 -11.74 6.27
N ILE A 50 8.21 -11.19 6.73
CA ILE A 50 7.18 -11.98 7.42
C ILE A 50 6.62 -13.05 6.49
N ALA A 51 6.31 -12.71 5.23
CA ALA A 51 5.80 -13.64 4.24
C ALA A 51 6.79 -14.77 3.97
N ASN A 52 8.08 -14.47 3.74
CA ASN A 52 9.11 -15.49 3.54
C ASN A 52 9.26 -16.41 4.76
N LYS A 53 9.17 -15.88 5.98
CA LYS A 53 9.22 -16.70 7.20
C LYS A 53 7.99 -17.58 7.41
N LEU A 54 6.85 -17.21 6.82
CA LEU A 54 5.61 -17.96 6.92
C LEU A 54 5.42 -18.91 5.73
N ASP A 55 6.19 -18.74 4.66
CA ASP A 55 6.13 -19.59 3.48
C ASP A 55 7.03 -20.82 3.69
N PRO A 56 6.44 -22.01 3.93
CA PRO A 56 7.19 -23.25 4.17
C PRO A 56 8.01 -23.67 2.95
N ALA A 57 7.70 -23.17 1.75
CA ALA A 57 8.49 -23.45 0.55
C ALA A 57 9.86 -22.73 0.57
N THR A 58 10.04 -21.71 1.40
CA THR A 58 11.32 -21.00 1.55
C THR A 58 12.36 -21.87 2.27
N GLU A 59 11.94 -22.84 3.09
CA GLU A 59 12.85 -23.73 3.83
C GLU A 59 13.51 -24.80 2.94
N GLU A 60 12.96 -25.07 1.74
CA GLU A 60 13.48 -26.11 0.82
C GLU A 60 14.63 -25.63 -0.09
N GLU A 61 14.90 -24.31 -0.15
CA GLU A 61 15.98 -23.73 -0.96
C GLU A 61 17.29 -23.50 -0.19
N GLU A 62 17.29 -23.70 1.14
CA GLU A 62 18.45 -23.44 2.02
C GLU A 62 19.27 -24.71 2.37
N ASP A 63 18.91 -25.87 1.82
CA ASP A 63 19.66 -27.15 1.90
C ASP A 63 20.58 -27.41 0.69
#